data_AF-A0A956S7D3-F1
#
_entry.id   AF-A0A956S7D3-F1
#
_cell.length_a   1.000
_cell.length_b   1.000
_cell.length_c   1.000
_cell.angle_alpha   90.00
_cell.angle_beta   90.00
_cell.angle_gamma   90.00
#
_symmetry.space_group_name_H-M   'P 1'
#
loop_
_entity.id
_entity.type
_entity.pdbx_description
1 polymer ?
#
loop_
_entity_poly.entity_id
_entity_poly.type
_entity_poly.pdbx_seq_one_letter_code
_entity_poly.pdbx_strand_id
1 'polypeptide(L)'
;HGGSLSALFYILNYVETPYIFYLEHDFVFLKNNFNIAKIVEVFDKYSFVNKILFKKDGNTESLLWAYTDVDNNHIDFLQEEMITEIPLIQACYWSNNPHFIRLSFLEALSKKVYPTEYNNLFKENKIYSGAGGYEEPIIDLYKKEVSTKKWSDVKKFWGTFLYGELNESTYIAHTDASNRYDTECEQLGKDWIINVFNK
;
A
#
# COMPACT_ATOMS: atom_id res chain seq x y z
N HIS A 1 0.09 -16.33 -4.32
CA HIS A 1 -0.84 -15.23 -4.58
C HIS A 1 -0.17 -14.12 -5.39
N GLY A 2 0.07 -14.28 -6.70
CA GLY A 2 0.66 -13.20 -7.53
C GLY A 2 -0.26 -12.64 -8.62
N GLY A 3 -1.57 -12.95 -8.56
CA GLY A 3 -2.58 -12.37 -9.45
C GLY A 3 -3.06 -10.98 -9.04
N SER A 4 -2.76 -10.52 -7.81
CA SER A 4 -3.27 -9.27 -7.25
C SER A 4 -2.61 -8.01 -7.84
N LEU A 5 -1.30 -8.04 -8.05
CA LEU A 5 -0.55 -6.90 -8.61
C LEU A 5 -0.66 -6.77 -10.13
N SER A 6 -0.83 -7.88 -10.85
CA SER A 6 -1.15 -7.81 -12.29
C SER A 6 -2.51 -7.15 -12.50
N ALA A 7 -3.48 -7.36 -11.59
CA ALA A 7 -4.74 -6.62 -11.58
C ALA A 7 -4.51 -5.12 -11.34
N LEU A 8 -3.66 -4.74 -10.36
CA LEU A 8 -3.31 -3.33 -10.12
C LEU A 8 -2.73 -2.64 -11.36
N PHE A 9 -1.90 -3.31 -12.15
CA PHE A 9 -1.40 -2.71 -13.37
C PHE A 9 -2.41 -2.73 -14.51
N TYR A 10 -3.26 -3.75 -14.58
CA TYR A 10 -4.32 -3.83 -15.57
C TYR A 10 -5.32 -2.67 -15.45
N ILE A 11 -5.65 -2.24 -14.23
CA ILE A 11 -6.59 -1.14 -14.01
C ILE A 11 -6.12 0.20 -14.58
N LEU A 12 -4.82 0.39 -14.83
CA LEU A 12 -4.26 1.62 -15.41
C LEU A 12 -4.85 1.93 -16.79
N ASN A 13 -5.41 0.94 -17.48
CA ASN A 13 -6.05 1.13 -18.80
C ASN A 13 -7.54 1.52 -18.70
N TYR A 14 -8.15 1.47 -17.52
CA TYR A 14 -9.61 1.56 -17.36
C TYR A 14 -10.05 2.61 -16.34
N VAL A 15 -9.18 2.98 -15.40
CA VAL A 15 -9.54 3.92 -14.34
C VAL A 15 -9.05 5.33 -14.69
N GLU A 16 -9.96 6.29 -14.65
CA GLU A 16 -9.67 7.71 -14.94
C GLU A 16 -9.47 8.55 -13.67
N THR A 17 -9.82 8.02 -12.49
CA THR A 17 -9.65 8.76 -11.23
C THR A 17 -8.17 8.87 -10.83
N PRO A 18 -7.72 9.97 -10.19
CA PRO A 18 -6.30 10.17 -9.88
C PRO A 18 -5.69 9.14 -8.91
N TYR A 19 -6.55 8.47 -8.13
CA TYR A 19 -6.19 7.43 -7.18
C TYR A 19 -7.28 6.36 -7.16
N ILE A 20 -6.90 5.19 -6.64
CA ILE A 20 -7.80 4.05 -6.42
C ILE A 20 -7.69 3.56 -4.98
N PHE A 21 -8.74 2.89 -4.53
CA PHE A 21 -8.71 2.06 -3.34
C PHE A 21 -8.62 0.59 -3.77
N TYR A 22 -7.52 -0.06 -3.41
CA TYR A 22 -7.31 -1.49 -3.64
C TYR A 22 -7.74 -2.29 -2.43
N LEU A 23 -8.58 -3.30 -2.65
CA LEU A 23 -9.10 -4.20 -1.62
C LEU A 23 -9.24 -5.60 -2.23
N GLU A 24 -8.50 -6.58 -1.70
CA GLU A 24 -8.74 -7.98 -2.05
C GLU A 24 -9.96 -8.51 -1.28
N HIS A 25 -10.66 -9.47 -1.89
CA HIS A 25 -11.92 -10.04 -1.42
C HIS A 25 -11.84 -10.78 -0.07
N ASP A 26 -10.63 -11.15 0.35
CA ASP A 26 -10.27 -11.90 1.55
C ASP A 26 -9.71 -11.00 2.66
N PHE A 27 -9.75 -9.66 2.52
CA PHE A 27 -9.47 -8.75 3.63
C PHE A 27 -10.75 -8.20 4.24
N VAL A 28 -10.76 -8.12 5.58
CA VAL A 28 -11.77 -7.42 6.37
C VAL A 28 -11.13 -6.34 7.21
N PHE A 29 -11.83 -5.22 7.39
CA PHE A 29 -11.42 -4.17 8.31
C PHE A 29 -11.90 -4.49 9.73
N LEU A 30 -10.97 -4.55 10.68
CA LEU A 30 -11.26 -4.73 12.11
C LEU A 30 -11.71 -3.43 12.77
N LYS A 31 -11.39 -2.29 12.13
CA LYS A 31 -11.71 -0.95 12.60
C LYS A 31 -12.51 -0.21 11.54
N ASN A 32 -13.57 0.47 11.96
CA ASN A 32 -14.45 1.25 11.10
C ASN A 32 -14.26 2.78 11.25
N ASN A 33 -13.15 3.20 11.86
CA ASN A 33 -12.87 4.59 12.21
C ASN A 33 -12.01 5.33 11.18
N PHE A 34 -11.65 4.71 10.05
CA PHE A 34 -10.90 5.42 9.01
C PHE A 34 -11.83 6.27 8.14
N ASN A 35 -11.35 7.45 7.75
CA ASN A 35 -12.16 8.43 7.02
C ASN A 35 -11.67 8.55 5.57
N ILE A 36 -12.41 7.93 4.64
CA ILE A 36 -12.09 7.94 3.21
C ILE A 36 -12.04 9.37 2.66
N ALA A 37 -12.97 10.24 3.05
CA ALA A 37 -12.99 11.63 2.58
C ALA A 37 -11.73 12.40 3.01
N LYS A 38 -11.24 12.16 4.22
CA LYS A 38 -9.98 12.74 4.71
C LYS A 38 -8.75 12.15 4.04
N ILE A 39 -8.76 10.86 3.73
CA ILE A 39 -7.70 10.24 2.92
C ILE A 39 -7.62 10.91 1.54
N VAL A 40 -8.77 11.10 0.89
CA VAL A 40 -8.85 11.81 -0.40
C VAL A 40 -8.33 13.24 -0.30
N GLU A 41 -8.74 13.99 0.73
CA GLU A 41 -8.23 15.35 1.00
C GLU A 41 -6.69 15.37 1.11
N VAL A 42 -6.09 14.37 1.77
CA VAL A 42 -4.64 14.23 1.86
C VAL A 42 -4.00 13.99 0.48
N PHE A 43 -4.57 13.11 -0.35
CA PHE A 43 -4.05 12.88 -1.70
C PHE A 43 -4.14 14.13 -2.58
N ASP A 44 -5.19 14.93 -2.44
CA ASP A 44 -5.36 16.17 -3.21
C ASP A 44 -4.40 17.28 -2.73
N LYS A 45 -4.20 17.38 -1.41
CA LYS A 45 -3.37 18.43 -0.80
C LYS A 45 -1.87 18.16 -0.91
N TYR A 46 -1.44 16.90 -0.76
CA TYR A 46 -0.01 16.56 -0.66
C TYR A 46 0.43 15.69 -1.83
N SER A 47 1.09 16.32 -2.82
CA SER A 47 1.55 15.64 -4.03
C SER A 47 2.63 14.57 -3.78
N PHE A 48 3.31 14.60 -2.62
CA PHE A 48 4.29 13.59 -2.24
C PHE A 48 3.64 12.34 -1.61
N VAL A 49 2.33 12.36 -1.34
CA VAL A 49 1.60 11.17 -0.88
C VAL A 49 1.18 10.36 -2.09
N ASN A 50 1.69 9.13 -2.17
CA ASN A 50 1.48 8.24 -3.29
C ASN A 50 0.76 6.96 -2.89
N LYS A 51 0.95 6.46 -1.67
CA LYS A 51 0.31 5.26 -1.17
C LYS A 51 0.02 5.39 0.33
N ILE A 52 -1.21 5.09 0.75
CA ILE A 52 -1.59 4.97 2.16
C ILE A 52 -2.16 3.58 2.37
N LEU A 53 -1.55 2.78 3.24
CA LEU A 53 -1.91 1.38 3.44
C LEU A 53 -2.40 1.08 4.85
N PHE A 54 -3.25 0.08 4.95
CA PHE A 54 -3.72 -0.46 6.23
C PHE A 54 -2.87 -1.68 6.60
N LYS A 55 -2.32 -1.72 7.82
CA LYS A 55 -1.40 -2.80 8.24
C LYS A 55 -2.13 -3.91 9.01
N LYS A 56 -1.81 -5.17 8.68
CA LYS A 56 -2.36 -6.38 9.33
C LYS A 56 -1.68 -6.76 10.65
N ASP A 57 -0.46 -6.31 10.89
CA ASP A 57 0.38 -6.68 12.05
C ASP A 57 0.57 -5.52 13.04
N GLY A 58 -0.32 -4.53 13.01
CA GLY A 58 -0.21 -3.30 13.81
C GLY A 58 0.92 -2.36 13.36
N ASN A 59 0.80 -1.10 13.72
CA ASN A 59 1.70 -0.02 13.33
C ASN A 59 2.97 0.03 14.20
N THR A 60 3.70 -1.06 14.21
CA THR A 60 5.02 -1.18 14.85
C THR A 60 6.13 -1.20 13.80
N GLU A 61 7.34 -0.85 14.21
CA GLU A 61 8.56 -0.86 13.36
C GLU A 61 8.91 -2.27 12.84
N SER A 62 8.30 -3.31 13.41
CA SER A 62 8.45 -4.67 12.90
C SER A 62 8.13 -4.75 11.40
N LEU A 63 9.00 -5.46 10.68
CA LEU A 63 8.88 -5.77 9.25
C LEU A 63 9.21 -4.61 8.29
N LEU A 64 10.00 -3.62 8.72
CA LEU A 64 10.66 -2.73 7.76
C LEU A 64 11.60 -3.54 6.85
N TRP A 65 11.53 -3.28 5.56
CA TRP A 65 12.34 -3.99 4.57
C TRP A 65 13.79 -3.49 4.49
N ALA A 66 14.03 -2.25 4.91
CA ALA A 66 15.33 -1.63 5.03
C ALA A 66 15.33 -0.64 6.21
N TYR A 67 16.47 -0.48 6.88
CA TYR A 67 16.58 0.26 8.14
C TYR A 67 17.53 1.47 8.06
N THR A 68 18.44 1.52 7.08
CA THR A 68 19.38 2.62 6.90
C THR A 68 19.57 2.99 5.43
N ASP A 69 19.81 4.27 5.14
CA ASP A 69 20.16 4.77 3.79
C ASP A 69 21.68 4.74 3.49
N VAL A 70 22.10 5.27 2.34
CA VAL A 70 23.51 5.37 1.90
C VAL A 70 24.40 6.19 2.84
N ASP A 71 23.83 7.17 3.54
CA ASP A 71 24.54 8.03 4.47
C ASP A 71 24.55 7.39 5.89
N ASN A 72 24.09 6.13 6.03
CA ASN A 72 23.85 5.41 7.29
C ASN A 72 22.81 6.09 8.21
N ASN A 73 21.95 6.96 7.67
CA ASN A 73 20.84 7.50 8.45
C ASN A 73 19.79 6.42 8.65
N HIS A 74 19.21 6.37 9.85
CA HIS A 74 18.07 5.50 10.13
C HIS A 74 16.87 5.92 9.25
N ILE A 75 16.19 4.94 8.67
CA ILE A 75 14.90 5.17 8.02
C ILE A 75 13.85 5.32 9.11
N ASP A 76 13.28 6.50 9.21
CA ASP A 76 12.32 6.84 10.25
C ASP A 76 11.04 6.01 10.14
N PHE A 77 10.68 5.30 11.21
CA PHE A 77 9.33 4.81 11.47
C PHE A 77 8.64 5.78 12.43
N LEU A 78 8.33 6.98 11.92
CA LEU A 78 7.84 8.09 12.72
C LEU A 78 6.49 8.58 12.21
N GLN A 79 5.74 9.20 13.12
CA GLN A 79 4.53 9.92 12.78
C GLN A 79 4.87 11.04 11.77
N GLU A 80 4.07 11.17 10.72
CA GLU A 80 4.20 12.27 9.76
C GLU A 80 3.56 13.54 10.35
N GLU A 81 4.40 14.51 10.65
CA GLU A 81 3.96 15.77 11.27
C GLU A 81 3.46 16.79 10.24
N MET A 82 3.82 16.65 8.95
CA MET A 82 3.36 17.59 7.91
C MET A 82 1.89 17.38 7.51
N ILE A 83 1.33 16.21 7.80
CA ILE A 83 -0.05 15.84 7.43
C ILE A 83 -0.86 15.77 8.72
N THR A 84 -1.79 16.71 8.90
CA THR A 84 -2.56 16.84 10.14
C THR A 84 -4.01 16.36 10.01
N GLU A 85 -4.46 16.04 8.80
CA GLU A 85 -5.83 15.64 8.50
C GLU A 85 -6.19 14.24 9.01
N ILE A 86 -5.21 13.34 9.00
CA ILE A 86 -5.28 11.96 9.47
C ILE A 86 -3.91 11.54 10.01
N PRO A 87 -3.87 10.62 10.99
CA PRO A 87 -2.60 10.09 11.46
C PRO A 87 -1.99 9.17 10.41
N LEU A 88 -0.73 9.44 10.07
CA LEU A 88 0.05 8.68 9.10
C LEU A 88 1.44 8.43 9.66
N ILE A 89 1.98 7.26 9.38
CA ILE A 89 3.36 6.89 9.72
C ILE A 89 4.14 6.78 8.43
N GLN A 90 5.32 7.40 8.39
CA GLN A 90 6.27 7.20 7.30
C GLN A 90 6.81 5.77 7.38
N ALA A 91 6.73 5.01 6.29
CA ALA A 91 7.20 3.64 6.30
C ALA A 91 7.85 3.21 5.00
N CYS A 92 8.99 2.51 5.14
CA CYS A 92 9.60 1.69 4.10
C CYS A 92 8.86 0.34 4.01
N TYR A 93 7.64 0.38 3.49
CA TYR A 93 6.78 -0.80 3.46
C TYR A 93 6.06 -0.95 2.13
N TRP A 94 6.07 -2.18 1.61
CA TRP A 94 5.25 -2.59 0.48
C TRP A 94 4.55 -3.90 0.83
N SER A 95 3.25 -3.94 0.57
CA SER A 95 2.43 -5.15 0.48
C SER A 95 1.17 -4.86 -0.32
N ASN A 96 0.44 -5.92 -0.64
CA ASN A 96 -0.89 -5.92 -1.25
C ASN A 96 -2.03 -5.79 -0.24
N ASN A 97 -1.73 -5.48 1.04
CA ASN A 97 -2.77 -5.11 1.99
C ASN A 97 -3.64 -3.98 1.41
N PRO A 98 -4.92 -3.86 1.82
CA PRO A 98 -5.79 -2.77 1.42
C PRO A 98 -5.09 -1.41 1.52
N HIS A 99 -5.21 -0.61 0.46
CA HIS A 99 -4.51 0.66 0.37
C HIS A 99 -5.14 1.61 -0.66
N PHE A 100 -4.93 2.90 -0.45
CA PHE A 100 -5.13 3.92 -1.46
C PHE A 100 -3.80 4.14 -2.20
N ILE A 101 -3.85 4.28 -3.52
CA ILE A 101 -2.66 4.56 -4.34
C ILE A 101 -2.96 5.52 -5.48
N ARG A 102 -2.03 6.44 -5.72
CA ARG A 102 -2.07 7.38 -6.85
C ARG A 102 -1.74 6.65 -8.15
N LEU A 103 -2.58 6.80 -9.17
CA LEU A 103 -2.38 6.11 -10.46
C LEU A 103 -1.08 6.53 -11.15
N SER A 104 -0.71 7.81 -11.09
CA SER A 104 0.54 8.29 -11.68
C SER A 104 1.79 7.66 -11.04
N PHE A 105 1.73 7.38 -9.74
CA PHE A 105 2.80 6.66 -9.04
C PHE A 105 2.82 5.20 -9.43
N LEU A 106 1.66 4.54 -9.49
CA LEU A 106 1.55 3.14 -9.93
C LEU A 106 2.06 2.95 -11.37
N GLU A 107 1.77 3.89 -12.27
CA GLU A 107 2.29 3.91 -13.64
C GLU A 107 3.80 4.14 -13.68
N ALA A 108 4.33 5.08 -12.89
CA ALA A 108 5.77 5.30 -12.80
C ALA A 108 6.50 4.06 -12.24
N LEU A 109 5.90 3.42 -11.24
CA LEU A 109 6.43 2.21 -10.61
C LEU A 109 6.44 1.03 -11.60
N SER A 110 5.34 0.82 -12.34
CA SER A 110 5.28 -0.26 -13.33
C SER A 110 6.34 -0.12 -14.41
N LYS A 111 6.58 1.09 -14.91
CA LYS A 111 7.67 1.39 -15.88
C LYS A 111 9.06 1.13 -15.29
N LYS A 112 9.28 1.43 -14.01
CA LYS A 112 10.57 1.21 -13.33
C LYS A 112 10.86 -0.27 -13.08
N VAL A 113 9.87 -1.01 -12.60
CA VAL A 113 10.05 -2.40 -12.15
C VAL A 113 9.97 -3.37 -13.34
N TYR A 114 9.15 -3.05 -14.34
CA TYR A 114 8.85 -3.90 -15.48
C TYR A 114 9.11 -3.20 -16.81
N PRO A 115 10.31 -2.66 -17.08
CA PRO A 115 10.54 -1.85 -18.29
C PRO A 115 10.27 -2.61 -19.60
N THR A 116 10.55 -3.92 -19.64
CA THR A 116 10.31 -4.79 -20.81
C THR A 116 8.89 -5.34 -20.83
N GLU A 117 8.39 -5.72 -19.67
CA GLU A 117 7.06 -6.31 -19.46
C GLU A 117 5.94 -5.27 -19.58
N TYR A 118 6.20 -4.00 -19.23
CA TYR A 118 5.31 -2.86 -19.52
C TYR A 118 5.01 -2.73 -21.02
N ASN A 119 5.99 -3.05 -21.87
CA ASN A 119 5.83 -2.98 -23.32
C ASN A 119 5.21 -4.25 -23.94
N ASN A 120 5.44 -5.44 -23.34
CA ASN A 120 5.04 -6.72 -23.92
C ASN A 120 3.81 -7.36 -23.25
N LEU A 121 3.67 -7.28 -21.93
CA LEU A 121 2.51 -7.86 -21.20
C LEU A 121 1.22 -7.07 -21.47
N PHE A 122 1.33 -5.74 -21.58
CA PHE A 122 0.19 -4.85 -21.78
C PHE A 122 -0.32 -4.83 -23.23
N LYS A 123 0.52 -5.22 -24.20
CA LYS A 123 0.10 -5.38 -25.61
C LYS A 123 -0.52 -6.75 -25.90
N GLU A 124 -0.21 -7.79 -25.12
CA GLU A 124 -0.60 -9.17 -25.42
C GLU A 124 -1.67 -9.76 -24.49
N ASN A 125 -2.20 -9.02 -23.51
CA ASN A 125 -3.20 -9.51 -22.55
C ASN A 125 -2.79 -10.81 -21.80
N LYS A 126 -1.49 -11.02 -21.58
CA LYS A 126 -1.01 -12.22 -20.86
C LYS A 126 -0.83 -11.90 -19.38
N ILE A 127 -1.78 -12.36 -18.57
CA ILE A 127 -1.71 -12.31 -17.10
C ILE A 127 -0.81 -13.46 -16.64
N TYR A 128 0.36 -13.15 -16.07
CA TYR A 128 1.15 -14.17 -15.38
C TYR A 128 0.46 -14.57 -14.08
N SER A 129 0.09 -15.85 -13.98
CA SER A 129 -0.37 -16.51 -12.76
C SER A 129 0.80 -17.25 -12.11
N GLY A 130 1.55 -16.58 -11.24
CA GLY A 130 2.63 -17.17 -10.46
C GLY A 130 2.56 -16.69 -9.01
N ALA A 131 3.01 -17.48 -8.04
CA ALA A 131 2.83 -17.17 -6.62
C ALA A 131 3.70 -16.00 -6.09
N GLY A 132 4.74 -15.57 -6.80
CA GLY A 132 5.68 -14.50 -6.39
C GLY A 132 5.98 -13.52 -7.51
N GLY A 133 4.94 -12.90 -8.09
CA GLY A 133 5.06 -12.24 -9.40
C GLY A 133 5.48 -10.77 -9.37
N TYR A 134 5.18 -10.05 -8.29
CA TYR A 134 5.23 -8.59 -8.37
C TYR A 134 5.60 -7.82 -7.11
N GLU A 135 5.38 -8.36 -5.92
CA GLU A 135 5.79 -7.68 -4.69
C GLU A 135 7.31 -7.68 -4.57
N GLU A 136 7.95 -8.81 -4.87
CA GLU A 136 9.38 -9.02 -4.68
C GLU A 136 10.22 -8.06 -5.52
N PRO A 137 9.95 -7.84 -6.84
CA PRO A 137 10.70 -6.86 -7.61
C PRO A 137 10.50 -5.42 -7.13
N ILE A 138 9.31 -5.08 -6.60
CA ILE A 138 9.03 -3.76 -6.02
C ILE A 138 9.83 -3.59 -4.71
N ILE A 139 9.83 -4.61 -3.85
CA ILE A 139 10.59 -4.64 -2.60
C ILE A 139 12.09 -4.54 -2.89
N ASP A 140 12.59 -5.26 -3.89
CA ASP A 140 13.99 -5.24 -4.30
C ASP A 140 14.39 -3.88 -4.87
N LEU A 141 13.52 -3.26 -5.70
CA LEU A 141 13.72 -1.88 -6.15
C LEU A 141 13.78 -0.92 -4.96
N TYR A 142 12.87 -1.06 -3.99
CA TYR A 142 12.85 -0.23 -2.79
C TYR A 142 14.16 -0.34 -2.02
N LYS A 143 14.57 -1.58 -1.67
CA LYS A 143 15.81 -1.87 -0.93
C LYS A 143 17.04 -1.31 -1.66
N LYS A 144 17.06 -1.45 -2.99
CA LYS A 144 18.13 -0.88 -3.82
C LYS A 144 18.13 0.65 -3.78
N GLU A 145 16.96 1.30 -3.86
CA GLU A 145 16.90 2.76 -3.80
C GLU A 145 17.33 3.28 -2.43
N VAL A 146 16.92 2.64 -1.34
CA VAL A 146 17.41 2.95 0.02
C VAL A 146 18.93 2.82 0.13
N SER A 147 19.52 1.74 -0.38
CA SER A 147 20.96 1.51 -0.26
C SER A 147 21.81 2.40 -1.17
N THR A 148 21.19 3.12 -2.12
CA THR A 148 21.90 3.91 -3.14
C THR A 148 21.49 5.38 -3.20
N LYS A 149 20.44 5.79 -2.48
CA LYS A 149 19.94 7.18 -2.41
C LYS A 149 19.67 7.61 -0.98
N LYS A 150 19.74 8.91 -0.73
CA LYS A 150 19.39 9.51 0.57
C LYS A 150 17.93 9.23 0.90
N TRP A 151 17.63 9.05 2.18
CA TRP A 151 16.27 8.79 2.63
C TRP A 151 15.28 9.87 2.18
N SER A 152 15.70 11.15 2.16
CA SER A 152 14.86 12.25 1.65
C SER A 152 14.42 12.07 0.20
N ASP A 153 15.29 11.51 -0.65
CA ASP A 153 14.99 11.28 -2.07
C ASP A 153 14.10 10.06 -2.25
N VAL A 154 14.35 9.00 -1.47
CA VAL A 154 13.52 7.79 -1.44
C VAL A 154 12.12 8.13 -0.96
N LYS A 155 11.99 8.83 0.18
CA LYS A 155 10.72 9.30 0.74
C LYS A 155 9.93 10.10 -0.28
N LYS A 156 10.58 11.05 -0.99
CA LYS A 156 9.92 11.89 -2.00
C LYS A 156 9.40 11.09 -3.20
N PHE A 157 10.13 10.06 -3.64
CA PHE A 157 9.67 9.22 -4.75
C PHE A 157 8.58 8.25 -4.32
N TRP A 158 8.78 7.53 -3.22
CA TRP A 158 7.87 6.47 -2.79
C TRP A 158 6.59 7.01 -2.18
N GLY A 159 6.68 8.00 -1.29
CA GLY A 159 5.48 8.63 -0.72
C GLY A 159 4.52 7.65 -0.04
N THR A 160 5.08 6.61 0.61
CA THR A 160 4.31 5.52 1.21
C THR A 160 4.12 5.73 2.70
N PHE A 161 2.88 5.58 3.15
CA PHE A 161 2.48 5.77 4.54
C PHE A 161 1.63 4.61 5.05
N LEU A 162 1.70 4.35 6.35
CA LEU A 162 0.72 3.53 7.07
C LEU A 162 -0.38 4.44 7.63
N TYR A 163 -1.64 4.02 7.50
CA TYR A 163 -2.75 4.69 8.18
C TYR A 163 -2.76 4.36 9.68
N GLY A 164 -2.95 5.38 10.52
CA GLY A 164 -3.09 5.22 11.98
C GLY A 164 -1.91 5.78 12.78
N GLU A 165 -2.00 5.64 14.09
CA GLU A 165 -1.00 6.11 15.06
C GLU A 165 0.16 5.12 15.24
N LEU A 166 1.32 5.61 15.70
CA LEU A 166 2.42 4.74 16.13
C LEU A 166 1.97 3.75 17.21
N ASN A 167 2.38 2.49 17.07
CA ASN A 167 2.01 1.37 17.93
C ASN A 167 0.51 1.03 17.96
N GLU A 168 -0.27 1.60 17.04
CA GLU A 168 -1.68 1.28 16.93
C GLU A 168 -1.88 -0.19 16.53
N SER A 169 -2.91 -0.83 17.10
CA SER A 169 -3.29 -2.21 16.75
C SER A 169 -3.72 -2.35 15.28
N THR A 170 -3.70 -3.59 14.81
CA THR A 170 -4.10 -4.00 13.46
C THR A 170 -5.41 -3.35 12.96
N TYR A 171 -5.41 -2.93 11.69
CA TYR A 171 -6.59 -2.39 11.00
C TYR A 171 -7.36 -3.43 10.20
N ILE A 172 -6.68 -4.48 9.73
CA ILE A 172 -7.21 -5.44 8.76
C ILE A 172 -6.84 -6.87 9.14
N ALA A 173 -7.67 -7.83 8.78
CA ALA A 173 -7.37 -9.25 8.87
C ALA A 173 -7.62 -9.95 7.54
N HIS A 174 -6.89 -11.04 7.30
CA HIS A 174 -7.04 -11.89 6.13
C HIS A 174 -7.94 -13.08 6.49
N THR A 175 -9.00 -13.33 5.72
CA THR A 175 -10.03 -14.32 6.06
C THR A 175 -9.66 -15.75 5.68
N ASP A 176 -8.75 -15.97 4.73
CA ASP A 176 -8.36 -17.32 4.28
C ASP A 176 -7.02 -17.84 4.87
N ALA A 177 -6.22 -16.96 5.49
CA ALA A 177 -4.80 -17.23 5.75
C ALA A 177 -4.43 -17.33 7.23
N SER A 178 -5.38 -17.16 8.16
CA SER A 178 -5.08 -17.31 9.57
C SER A 178 -6.26 -17.79 10.40
N ASN A 179 -6.14 -19.01 10.93
CA ASN A 179 -6.92 -19.54 12.06
C ASN A 179 -6.88 -18.65 13.33
N ARG A 180 -6.27 -17.45 13.27
CA ARG A 180 -6.18 -16.49 14.37
C ARG A 180 -7.44 -15.66 14.55
N TYR A 181 -8.32 -15.56 13.55
CA TYR A 181 -9.42 -14.59 13.58
C TYR A 181 -10.81 -15.13 13.19
N ASP A 182 -10.97 -16.45 13.11
CA ASP A 182 -12.12 -17.13 12.48
C ASP A 182 -13.51 -16.78 13.03
N THR A 183 -13.66 -16.37 14.30
CA THR A 183 -15.00 -16.12 14.87
C THR A 183 -15.41 -14.64 14.93
N GLU A 184 -14.47 -13.70 14.96
CA GLU A 184 -14.77 -12.26 15.10
C GLU A 184 -14.72 -11.52 13.75
N CYS A 185 -13.91 -12.02 12.79
CA CYS A 185 -13.77 -11.41 11.46
C CYS A 185 -14.97 -11.62 10.54
N GLU A 186 -15.64 -12.77 10.60
CA GLU A 186 -16.81 -13.04 9.75
C GLU A 186 -17.98 -12.10 10.06
N GLN A 187 -18.17 -11.75 11.34
CA GLN A 187 -19.25 -10.85 11.77
C GLN A 187 -18.93 -9.40 11.37
N LEU A 188 -17.69 -8.94 11.60
CA LEU A 188 -17.24 -7.59 11.25
C LEU A 188 -17.20 -7.34 9.74
N GLY A 189 -16.82 -8.34 8.94
CA GLY A 189 -16.77 -8.24 7.48
C GLY A 189 -18.15 -7.99 6.85
N LYS A 190 -19.21 -8.66 7.34
CA LYS A 190 -20.58 -8.50 6.85
C LYS A 190 -21.13 -7.10 7.17
N ASP A 191 -20.84 -6.58 8.35
CA ASP A 191 -21.31 -5.26 8.78
C ASP A 191 -20.57 -4.11 8.06
N TRP A 192 -19.32 -4.32 7.64
CA TRP A 192 -18.50 -3.28 6.99
C TRP A 192 -18.95 -2.96 5.56
N ILE A 193 -19.15 -3.98 4.70
CA ILE A 193 -19.57 -3.77 3.30
C ILE A 193 -20.90 -3.01 3.25
N ILE A 194 -21.81 -3.30 4.19
CA ILE A 194 -23.13 -2.66 4.25
C ILE A 194 -23.02 -1.20 4.71
N ASN A 195 -22.10 -0.85 5.61
CA ASN A 195 -22.06 0.49 6.21
C ASN A 195 -21.22 1.52 5.43
N VAL A 196 -20.19 1.09 4.69
CA VAL A 196 -19.29 2.01 3.96
C VAL A 196 -19.85 2.45 2.61
N PHE A 197 -20.61 1.60 1.93
CA PHE A 197 -21.13 1.91 0.58
C PHE A 197 -22.59 2.38 0.56
N ASN A 198 -23.29 2.36 1.70
CA ASN A 198 -24.69 2.80 1.81
C ASN A 198 -24.86 4.15 2.53
N LYS A 199 -23.80 4.94 2.70
CA LYS A 199 -23.85 6.33 3.19
C LYS A 199 -23.25 7.27 2.16
#